data_AF-A0A0V1FT51-F1
#
_entry.id   AF-A0A0V1FT51-F1
#
_cell.length_a   1.000
_cell.length_b   1.000
_cell.length_c   1.000
_cell.angle_alpha   90.00
_cell.angle_beta   90.00
_cell.angle_gamma   90.00
#
_symmetry.space_group_name_H-M   'P 1'
#
loop_
_entity.id
_entity.type
_entity.pdbx_description
1 polymer ?
#
loop_
_entity_poly.entity_id
_entity_poly.type
_entity_poly.pdbx_seq_one_letter_code
_entity_poly.pdbx_strand_id
1 'polypeptide(L)'
;AKGYHGPPPANVHRKKKLINKFFIECRHPVEDGIMDAADFESFLRERIKVNGKTGNLGNNVILELQKTKMCLTADIPFSKRYLKYLTKKYLKKQSLRDWLRVVAISKDTYELRYFQITGEESGHSTDEE
;
A
#
# COMPACT_ATOMS: atom_id res chain seq x y z
N ALA A 1 -40.88 25.80 -45.38
CA ALA A 1 -40.32 26.08 -44.05
C ALA A 1 -39.02 25.28 -43.88
N LYS A 2 -37.85 25.94 -43.91
CA LYS A 2 -36.56 25.27 -43.68
C LYS A 2 -36.29 25.27 -42.17
N GLY A 3 -36.36 24.10 -41.54
CA GLY A 3 -36.09 23.94 -40.11
C GLY A 3 -34.61 24.13 -39.80
N TYR A 4 -34.30 25.09 -38.93
CA TYR A 4 -32.97 25.24 -38.36
C TYR A 4 -32.70 24.08 -37.41
N HIS A 5 -31.71 23.25 -37.77
CA HIS A 5 -31.15 22.26 -36.86
C HIS A 5 -30.11 22.99 -36.01
N GLY A 6 -30.33 23.04 -34.70
CA GLY A 6 -29.40 23.68 -33.78
C GLY A 6 -28.01 23.04 -33.81
N PRO A 7 -26.96 23.78 -33.41
CA PRO A 7 -25.60 23.24 -33.39
C PRO A 7 -25.52 22.02 -32.46
N PRO A 8 -24.72 20.99 -32.82
CA PRO A 8 -24.54 19.82 -31.98
C PRO A 8 -23.97 20.22 -30.61
N PRO A 9 -24.36 19.54 -29.51
CA PRO A 9 -23.89 19.88 -28.17
C PRO A 9 -22.35 19.80 -28.11
N ALA A 10 -21.75 20.84 -27.53
CA ALA A 10 -20.30 20.94 -27.38
C ALA A 10 -19.73 19.72 -26.62
N ASN A 11 -18.61 19.19 -27.12
CA ASN A 11 -17.92 18.04 -26.55
C ASN A 11 -17.35 18.40 -25.17
N VAL A 12 -18.14 18.12 -24.11
CA VAL A 12 -17.73 18.25 -22.71
C VAL A 12 -16.59 17.26 -22.49
N HIS A 13 -15.36 17.77 -22.48
CA HIS A 13 -14.18 16.99 -22.16
C HIS A 13 -14.32 16.45 -20.74
N ARG A 14 -14.81 15.20 -20.59
CA ARG A 14 -14.84 14.50 -19.31
C ARG A 14 -13.40 14.38 -18.83
N LYS A 15 -13.03 15.14 -17.78
CA LYS A 15 -11.74 15.00 -17.10
C LYS A 15 -11.55 13.52 -16.75
N LYS A 16 -10.50 12.88 -17.28
CA LYS A 16 -10.14 11.51 -16.93
C LYS A 16 -9.98 11.44 -15.40
N LYS A 17 -10.75 10.56 -14.77
CA LYS A 17 -10.64 10.29 -13.34
C LYS A 17 -9.23 9.73 -13.09
N LEU A 18 -8.50 10.31 -12.15
CA LEU A 18 -7.15 9.88 -11.80
C LEU A 18 -7.28 8.62 -10.94
N ILE A 19 -6.91 7.46 -11.50
CA ILE A 19 -6.97 6.18 -10.81
C ILE A 19 -5.54 5.71 -10.59
N ASN A 20 -5.11 5.70 -9.33
CA ASN A 20 -3.81 5.17 -8.93
C ASN A 20 -3.98 3.77 -8.36
N LYS A 21 -3.13 2.82 -8.78
CA LYS A 21 -3.11 1.47 -8.24
C LYS A 21 -1.76 1.22 -7.60
N PHE A 22 -1.76 0.73 -6.37
CA PHE A 22 -0.55 0.37 -5.63
C PHE A 22 -0.66 -1.05 -5.11
N PHE A 23 0.49 -1.69 -4.94
CA PHE A 23 0.56 -3.08 -4.55
C PHE A 23 1.55 -3.28 -3.40
N ILE A 24 1.24 -4.19 -2.48
CA ILE A 24 2.19 -4.74 -1.50
C ILE A 24 2.18 -6.25 -1.63
N GLU A 25 3.33 -6.83 -1.92
CA GLU A 25 3.51 -8.28 -1.95
C GLU A 25 4.01 -8.75 -0.59
N CYS A 26 3.20 -9.59 0.06
CA CYS A 26 3.43 -10.16 1.39
C CYS A 26 3.65 -11.67 1.31
N ARG A 27 4.11 -12.19 0.16
CA ARG A 27 4.18 -13.63 -0.12
C ARG A 27 4.95 -14.42 0.94
N HIS A 28 6.23 -14.12 1.11
CA HIS A 28 7.10 -14.82 2.05
C HIS A 28 6.54 -14.85 3.49
N PRO A 29 6.22 -13.69 4.12
CA PRO A 29 5.78 -13.71 5.51
C PRO A 29 4.39 -14.34 5.72
N VAL A 30 3.53 -14.36 4.69
CA VAL A 30 2.22 -15.04 4.76
C VAL A 30 2.38 -16.55 4.58
N GLU A 31 3.21 -17.00 3.63
CA GLU A 31 3.49 -18.42 3.42
C GLU A 31 4.21 -19.05 4.63
N ASP A 32 5.09 -18.30 5.29
CA ASP A 32 5.80 -18.73 6.50
C ASP A 32 4.95 -18.62 7.78
N GLY A 33 3.72 -18.10 7.69
CA GLY A 33 2.78 -17.99 8.81
C GLY A 33 3.10 -16.92 9.86
N ILE A 34 4.09 -16.04 9.62
CA ILE A 34 4.49 -14.97 10.55
C ILE A 34 3.64 -13.70 10.42
N MET A 35 2.87 -13.58 9.33
CA MET A 35 2.00 -12.44 9.07
C MET A 35 0.64 -12.90 8.53
N ASP A 36 -0.43 -12.37 9.11
CA ASP A 36 -1.79 -12.56 8.59
C ASP A 36 -2.15 -11.42 7.62
N ALA A 37 -2.44 -11.79 6.37
CA ALA A 37 -2.82 -10.85 5.33
C ALA A 37 -4.19 -10.19 5.57
N ALA A 38 -5.13 -10.89 6.22
CA ALA A 38 -6.46 -10.36 6.53
C ALA A 38 -6.41 -9.34 7.68
N ASP A 39 -5.62 -9.60 8.72
CA ASP A 39 -5.33 -8.62 9.78
C ASP A 39 -4.65 -7.37 9.18
N PHE A 40 -3.70 -7.57 8.27
CA PHE A 40 -3.05 -6.44 7.59
C PHE A 40 -4.02 -5.60 6.74
N GLU A 41 -4.93 -6.24 5.98
CA GLU A 41 -5.99 -5.53 5.26
C GLU A 41 -6.85 -4.69 6.21
N SER A 42 -7.29 -5.30 7.31
CA SER A 42 -8.16 -4.65 8.31
C SER A 42 -7.46 -3.45 8.95
N PHE A 43 -6.18 -3.60 9.30
CA PHE A 43 -5.35 -2.50 9.77
C PHE A 43 -5.27 -1.34 8.76
N LEU A 44 -5.10 -1.63 7.47
CA LEU A 44 -5.07 -0.60 6.45
C LEU A 44 -6.42 0.12 6.32
N ARG A 45 -7.54 -0.62 6.37
CA ARG A 45 -8.89 -0.04 6.34
C ARG A 45 -9.11 0.94 7.49
N GLU A 46 -8.63 0.61 8.69
CA GLU A 46 -8.74 1.47 9.87
C GLU A 46 -7.80 2.69 9.84
N ARG A 47 -6.59 2.53 9.30
CA ARG A 47 -5.51 3.52 9.45
C ARG A 47 -5.33 4.46 8.27
N ILE A 48 -5.82 4.11 7.09
CA ILE A 48 -5.81 5.01 5.95
C ILE A 48 -6.70 6.20 6.25
N LYS A 49 -6.16 7.39 6.01
CA LYS A 49 -6.85 8.67 6.13
C LYS A 49 -7.19 9.22 4.75
N VAL A 50 -8.42 9.70 4.62
CA VAL A 50 -8.87 10.49 3.48
C VAL A 50 -9.38 11.83 4.03
N ASN A 51 -8.86 12.94 3.50
CA ASN A 51 -9.11 14.29 4.01
C ASN A 51 -8.83 14.44 5.53
N GLY A 52 -7.74 13.81 6.00
CA GLY A 52 -7.28 13.89 7.39
C GLY A 52 -8.02 12.97 8.38
N LYS A 53 -9.09 12.29 7.98
CA LYS A 53 -9.91 11.43 8.84
C LYS A 53 -9.79 9.95 8.47
N THR A 54 -9.76 9.08 9.48
CA THR A 54 -9.86 7.62 9.34
C THR A 54 -11.33 7.22 9.15
N GLY A 55 -11.58 5.99 8.68
CA GLY A 55 -12.95 5.48 8.48
C GLY A 55 -13.73 6.16 7.34
N ASN A 56 -13.07 7.00 6.54
CA ASN A 56 -13.69 7.79 5.47
C ASN A 56 -13.22 7.35 4.07
N LEU A 57 -13.09 6.04 3.85
CA LEU A 57 -12.60 5.50 2.57
C LEU A 57 -13.61 5.70 1.43
N GLY A 58 -14.90 5.56 1.73
CA GLY A 58 -15.99 5.71 0.77
C GLY A 58 -15.75 4.90 -0.51
N ASN A 59 -15.94 5.55 -1.66
CA ASN A 59 -15.57 5.01 -2.98
C ASN A 59 -14.22 5.54 -3.48
N ASN A 60 -13.47 6.25 -2.63
CA ASN A 60 -12.27 6.96 -3.02
C ASN A 60 -11.03 6.06 -2.93
N VAL A 61 -11.03 5.11 -1.99
CA VAL A 61 -9.96 4.14 -1.80
C VAL A 61 -10.57 2.76 -1.58
N ILE A 62 -10.18 1.80 -2.42
CA ILE A 62 -10.62 0.41 -2.38
C ILE A 62 -9.39 -0.45 -2.05
N LEU A 63 -9.54 -1.33 -1.05
CA LEU A 63 -8.54 -2.32 -0.67
C LEU A 63 -9.07 -3.71 -1.02
N GLU A 64 -8.23 -4.50 -1.69
CA GLU A 64 -8.52 -5.88 -2.09
C GLU A 64 -7.34 -6.78 -1.74
N LEU A 65 -7.60 -7.87 -1.03
CA LEU A 65 -6.63 -8.91 -0.73
C LEU A 65 -6.69 -10.02 -1.80
N GLN A 66 -5.58 -10.24 -2.50
CA GLN A 66 -5.37 -11.32 -3.46
C GLN A 66 -4.42 -12.37 -2.87
N LYS A 67 -4.93 -13.19 -1.94
CA LYS A 67 -4.21 -14.23 -1.19
C LYS A 67 -2.99 -13.73 -0.40
N THR A 68 -1.91 -13.35 -1.08
CA THR A 68 -0.67 -12.83 -0.49
C THR A 68 -0.33 -11.41 -0.94
N LYS A 69 -1.16 -10.82 -1.81
CA LYS A 69 -0.92 -9.50 -2.40
C LYS A 69 -2.04 -8.54 -1.99
N MET A 70 -1.67 -7.42 -1.39
CA MET A 70 -2.59 -6.32 -1.13
C MET A 70 -2.64 -5.36 -2.31
N CYS A 71 -3.83 -5.13 -2.84
CA CYS A 71 -4.11 -4.19 -3.91
C CYS A 71 -4.85 -2.97 -3.34
N LEU A 72 -4.33 -1.77 -3.61
CA LEU A 72 -4.97 -0.51 -3.25
C LEU A 72 -5.26 0.28 -4.52
N THR A 73 -6.55 0.53 -4.78
CA THR A 73 -6.99 1.41 -5.87
C THR A 73 -7.50 2.71 -5.26
N ALA A 74 -6.98 3.86 -5.72
CA ALA A 74 -7.37 5.18 -5.24
C ALA A 74 -7.78 6.09 -6.40
N ASP A 75 -8.97 6.66 -6.29
CA ASP A 75 -9.55 7.64 -7.24
C ASP A 75 -9.19 9.10 -6.88
N ILE A 76 -8.35 9.26 -5.86
CA ILE A 76 -7.85 10.53 -5.34
C ILE A 76 -6.31 10.54 -5.38
N PRO A 77 -5.68 11.73 -5.26
CA PRO A 77 -4.25 11.81 -5.04
C PRO A 77 -3.85 10.98 -3.80
N PHE A 78 -3.14 9.89 -4.05
CA PHE A 78 -2.68 8.97 -3.03
C PHE A 78 -1.22 8.67 -3.28
N SER A 79 -0.40 8.72 -2.23
CA SER A 79 1.04 8.52 -2.37
C SER A 79 1.43 7.11 -1.97
N LYS A 80 2.25 6.47 -2.80
CA LYS A 80 2.89 5.21 -2.46
C LYS A 80 3.68 5.29 -1.14
N ARG A 81 4.33 6.42 -0.87
CA ARG A 81 5.07 6.65 0.39
C ARG A 81 4.17 6.51 1.63
N TYR A 82 2.92 6.96 1.55
CA TYR A 82 1.98 6.80 2.65
C TYR A 82 1.67 5.33 2.94
N LEU A 83 1.54 4.52 1.89
CA LEU A 83 1.39 3.08 2.02
C LEU A 83 2.61 2.44 2.71
N LYS A 84 3.84 2.82 2.33
CA LYS A 84 5.08 2.36 3.02
C LYS A 84 5.08 2.70 4.50
N TYR A 85 4.64 3.91 4.86
CA TYR A 85 4.54 4.33 6.25
C TYR A 85 3.59 3.43 7.04
N LEU A 86 2.39 3.18 6.49
CA LEU A 86 1.39 2.33 7.15
C LEU A 86 1.88 0.89 7.28
N THR A 87 2.50 0.31 6.25
CA THR A 87 3.09 -1.03 6.32
C THR A 87 4.16 -1.11 7.40
N LYS A 88 5.09 -0.14 7.47
CA LYS A 88 6.10 -0.11 8.55
C LYS A 88 5.47 0.02 9.93
N LYS A 89 4.39 0.80 10.05
CA LYS A 89 3.64 0.95 11.30
C LYS A 89 3.00 -0.36 11.75
N TYR A 90 2.42 -1.11 10.81
CA TYR A 90 1.90 -2.45 11.06
C TYR A 90 3.00 -3.41 11.53
N LEU A 91 4.13 -3.47 10.81
CA LEU A 91 5.25 -4.34 11.20
C LEU A 91 5.77 -4.00 12.59
N LYS A 92 5.77 -2.72 13.01
CA LYS A 92 6.14 -2.37 14.39
C LYS A 92 5.10 -2.82 15.42
N LYS A 93 3.80 -2.76 15.09
CA LYS A 93 2.70 -3.22 15.95
C LYS A 93 2.77 -4.73 16.18
N GLN A 94 3.11 -5.50 15.15
CA GLN A 94 3.25 -6.95 15.19
C GLN A 94 4.67 -7.43 15.56
N SER A 95 5.57 -6.53 15.98
CA SER A 95 6.97 -6.85 16.32
C SER A 95 7.78 -7.54 15.19
N LEU A 96 7.41 -7.34 13.92
CA LEU A 96 8.05 -7.94 12.73
C LEU A 96 9.18 -7.07 12.13
N ARG A 97 9.56 -5.97 12.79
CA ARG A 97 10.51 -4.97 12.25
C ARG A 97 11.94 -5.45 12.12
N ASP A 98 12.30 -6.47 12.89
CA ASP A 98 13.67 -7.01 12.92
C ASP A 98 13.83 -8.13 11.88
N TRP A 99 12.72 -8.71 11.41
CA TRP A 99 12.72 -9.74 10.38
C TRP A 99 12.44 -9.19 8.99
N LEU A 100 11.55 -8.20 8.87
CA LEU A 100 11.03 -7.75 7.57
C LEU A 100 11.34 -6.29 7.27
N ARG A 101 11.68 -6.02 6.01
CA ARG A 101 11.83 -4.69 5.42
C ARG A 101 10.91 -4.48 4.21
N VAL A 102 10.39 -3.26 4.08
CA VAL A 102 9.56 -2.84 2.94
C VAL A 102 10.46 -2.26 1.83
N VAL A 103 10.56 -2.96 0.70
CA VAL A 103 11.42 -2.62 -0.45
C VAL A 103 10.56 -2.30 -1.67
N ALA A 104 10.94 -1.29 -2.46
CA ALA A 104 10.24 -0.99 -3.71
C ALA A 104 10.77 -1.91 -4.81
N ILE A 105 9.89 -2.64 -5.49
CA ILE A 105 10.24 -3.41 -6.70
C ILE A 105 10.09 -2.51 -7.93
N SER A 106 8.91 -1.89 -8.07
CA SER A 106 8.54 -1.07 -9.22
C SER A 106 8.08 0.30 -8.76
N LYS A 107 7.64 1.16 -9.70
CA LYS A 107 7.06 2.47 -9.35
C LYS A 107 5.85 2.33 -8.43
N ASP A 108 5.04 1.29 -8.59
CA ASP A 108 3.75 1.15 -7.91
C ASP A 108 3.69 0.01 -6.88
N THR A 109 4.71 -0.86 -6.87
CA THR A 109 4.73 -2.06 -6.01
C THR A 109 5.79 -1.99 -4.91
N TYR A 110 5.41 -2.40 -3.70
CA TYR A 110 6.32 -2.76 -2.61
C TYR A 110 6.31 -4.27 -2.36
N GLU A 111 7.36 -4.72 -1.70
CA GLU A 111 7.53 -6.11 -1.27
C GLU A 111 8.07 -6.13 0.17
N LEU A 112 7.59 -7.12 0.93
CA LEU A 112 8.17 -7.48 2.23
C LEU A 112 9.29 -8.49 2.01
N ARG A 113 10.53 -8.08 2.32
CA ARG A 113 11.72 -8.94 2.23
C ARG A 113 12.31 -9.18 3.61
N TYR A 114 12.88 -10.36 3.82
CA TYR A 114 13.71 -10.61 4.98
C TYR A 114 14.98 -9.74 4.96
N PHE A 115 15.51 -9.45 6.14
CA PHE A 115 16.90 -9.06 6.26
C PHE A 115 17.78 -10.28 5.95
N GLN A 116 18.85 -10.05 5.18
CA GLN A 116 19.91 -11.05 5.05
C GLN A 116 20.70 -10.94 6.34
N ILE A 117 20.46 -11.86 7.27
CA ILE A 117 21.39 -12.07 8.38
C ILE A 117 22.53 -12.87 7.75
N THR A 118 23.50 -12.16 7.19
CA THR A 118 24.83 -12.76 7.02
C THR A 118 25.25 -13.19 8.41
N GLY A 119 25.46 -14.49 8.62
CA GLY A 119 25.88 -15.02 9.91
C GLY A 119 27.21 -14.40 10.30
N GLU A 120 27.15 -13.28 11.01
CA GLU A 120 28.27 -12.71 11.74
C GLU A 120 28.01 -12.98 13.22
N GLU A 121 28.32 -14.21 13.60
CA GLU A 121 29.09 -14.42 14.83
C GLU A 121 30.48 -13.80 14.60
N SER A 122 30.55 -12.46 14.62
CA SER A 122 31.79 -11.71 14.41
C SER A 122 31.78 -10.46 15.30
N GLY A 123 32.27 -10.63 16.53
CA GLY A 123 32.92 -9.55 17.27
C GLY A 123 32.01 -8.60 18.06
N HIS A 124 31.43 -9.08 19.16
CA HIS A 124 31.30 -8.23 20.34
C HIS A 124 32.42 -8.56 21.32
N SER A 125 33.66 -8.27 20.95
CA SER A 125 34.70 -7.96 21.94
C SER A 125 34.45 -6.51 22.37
N THR A 126 33.63 -6.33 23.40
CA THR A 126 33.79 -5.15 24.25
C THR A 126 34.69 -5.59 25.37
N ASP A 127 35.97 -5.24 25.23
CA ASP A 127 36.93 -5.33 26.32
C ASP A 127 36.35 -4.56 27.53
N GLU A 128 36.16 -5.28 28.64
CA GLU A 128 36.08 -4.64 29.95
C GLU A 128 37.50 -4.41 30.47
N GLU A 129 37.65 -3.22 31.08
CA GLU A 129 38.80 -2.65 31.82
C GLU A 129 39.77 -1.74 31.04
#